data_AF-A0A7X6HBC6-F1
#
_entry.id   AF-A0A7X6HBC6-F1
#
_cell.length_a   1.000
_cell.length_b   1.000
_cell.length_c   1.000
_cell.angle_alpha   90.00
_cell.angle_beta   90.00
_cell.angle_gamma   90.00
#
_symmetry.space_group_name_H-M   'P 1'
#
loop_
_entity.id
_entity.type
_entity.pdbx_description
1 polymer ?
#
loop_
_entity_poly.entity_id
_entity_poly.type
_entity_poly.pdbx_seq_one_letter_code
_entity_poly.pdbx_strand_id
1 'polypeptide(L)'
;MSESNGTQPAPATSDALENLLHENRRFAPDPEFAANAVARPGVYEEAAADRPAFWARQARELLSWEKDFGQALDWTHAPFAKWFVGGELNA
;
A
#
# COMPACT_ATOMS: atom_id res chain seq x y z
N MET A 1 -26.59 -31.27 48.82
CA MET A 1 -26.70 -32.16 47.65
C MET A 1 -27.11 -31.27 46.49
N SER A 2 -26.14 -30.79 45.72
CA SER A 2 -25.67 -31.37 44.44
C SER A 2 -26.60 -30.92 43.32
N GLU A 3 -26.27 -29.85 42.59
CA GLU A 3 -25.37 -29.75 41.42
C GLU A 3 -26.23 -29.52 40.17
N SER A 4 -26.01 -28.40 39.49
CA SER A 4 -26.41 -28.23 38.08
C SER A 4 -25.44 -27.26 37.44
N ASN A 5 -24.29 -27.82 37.07
CA ASN A 5 -23.27 -27.18 36.26
C ASN A 5 -23.74 -27.25 34.80
N GLY A 6 -24.21 -26.14 34.25
CA GLY A 6 -24.55 -26.01 32.83
C GLY A 6 -23.27 -25.83 32.01
N THR A 7 -22.70 -26.95 31.54
CA THR A 7 -21.62 -26.95 30.56
C THR A 7 -22.04 -26.23 29.28
N GLN A 8 -21.42 -25.09 29.01
CA GLN A 8 -21.48 -24.46 27.68
C GLN A 8 -20.60 -25.29 26.72
N PRO A 9 -21.11 -25.78 25.58
CA PRO A 9 -20.26 -26.49 24.64
C PRO A 9 -19.25 -25.52 24.03
N ALA A 10 -17.98 -25.94 23.96
CA ALA A 10 -16.97 -25.24 23.19
C ALA A 10 -17.41 -25.20 21.71
N PRO A 11 -17.21 -24.09 20.98
CA PRO A 11 -17.56 -24.04 19.56
C PRO A 11 -16.80 -25.13 18.81
N ALA A 12 -17.51 -25.87 17.97
CA ALA A 12 -16.91 -26.89 17.12
C ALA A 12 -15.88 -26.23 16.22
N THR A 13 -14.71 -26.86 16.09
CA THR A 13 -13.55 -26.37 15.31
C THR A 13 -13.92 -26.00 13.87
N SER A 14 -14.97 -26.64 13.32
CA SER A 14 -15.59 -26.35 12.02
C SER A 14 -16.08 -24.90 11.89
N ASP A 15 -16.94 -24.43 12.81
CA ASP A 15 -17.52 -23.09 12.75
C ASP A 15 -16.45 -21.99 12.93
N ALA A 16 -15.42 -22.28 13.73
CA ALA A 16 -14.27 -21.40 13.89
C ALA A 16 -13.45 -21.31 12.59
N LEU A 17 -13.26 -22.43 11.89
CA LEU A 17 -12.53 -22.49 10.62
C LEU A 17 -13.32 -21.83 9.47
N GLU A 18 -14.65 -21.97 9.44
CA GLU A 18 -15.53 -21.30 8.47
C GLU A 18 -15.55 -19.77 8.64
N ASN A 19 -15.46 -19.26 9.87
CA ASN A 19 -15.32 -17.83 10.14
C ASN A 19 -13.94 -17.27 9.72
N LEU A 20 -12.86 -18.07 9.88
CA LEU A 20 -11.53 -17.74 9.36
C LEU A 20 -11.52 -17.64 7.83
N LEU A 21 -12.31 -18.47 7.14
CA LEU A 21 -12.42 -18.50 5.67
C LEU A 21 -13.06 -17.24 5.07
N HIS A 22 -13.79 -16.43 5.86
CA HIS A 22 -14.49 -15.22 5.41
C HIS A 22 -14.18 -13.99 6.30
N GLU A 23 -12.94 -13.86 6.78
CA GLU A 23 -12.57 -12.76 7.66
C GLU A 23 -12.42 -11.42 6.90
N ASN A 24 -13.42 -10.54 7.04
CA ASN A 24 -13.46 -9.18 6.47
C ASN A 24 -13.32 -8.06 7.52
N ARG A 25 -12.86 -8.38 8.74
CA ARG A 25 -12.72 -7.39 9.81
C ARG A 25 -11.68 -6.34 9.42
N ARG A 26 -12.02 -5.06 9.59
CA ARG A 26 -11.13 -3.93 9.39
C ARG A 26 -10.95 -3.19 10.71
N PHE A 27 -9.72 -2.83 11.02
CA PHE A 27 -9.38 -2.02 12.19
C PHE A 27 -8.86 -0.69 11.68
N ALA A 28 -9.66 0.37 11.86
CA ALA A 28 -9.22 1.71 11.49
C ALA A 28 -8.06 2.15 12.41
N PRO A 29 -7.07 2.88 11.89
CA PRO A 29 -6.09 3.52 12.74
C PRO A 29 -6.76 4.58 13.62
N ASP A 30 -6.07 4.98 14.69
CA ASP A 30 -6.46 6.14 15.47
C ASP A 30 -6.47 7.43 14.61
N PRO A 31 -7.43 8.36 14.81
CA PRO A 31 -7.52 9.59 14.02
C PRO A 31 -6.26 10.47 14.07
N GLU A 32 -5.58 10.56 15.22
CA GLU A 32 -4.34 11.35 15.35
C GLU A 32 -3.22 10.74 14.51
N PHE A 33 -3.11 9.40 14.51
CA PHE A 33 -2.17 8.69 13.65
C PHE A 33 -2.49 8.92 12.17
N ALA A 34 -3.76 8.79 11.77
CA ALA A 34 -4.20 9.01 10.39
C ALA A 34 -3.97 10.47 9.93
N ALA A 35 -4.11 11.44 10.83
CA ALA A 35 -3.85 12.84 10.54
C ALA A 35 -2.38 13.12 10.19
N ASN A 36 -1.43 12.27 10.59
CA ASN A 36 0.00 12.40 10.28
C ASN A 36 0.46 11.56 9.08
N ALA A 37 -0.47 10.98 8.31
CA ALA A 37 -0.12 10.18 7.14
C ALA A 37 0.65 10.99 6.07
N VAL A 38 1.78 10.45 5.62
CA VAL A 38 2.62 11.01 4.55
C VAL A 38 1.89 11.03 3.21
N ALA A 39 1.09 9.99 2.93
CA ALA A 39 0.28 9.87 1.73
C ALA A 39 -1.20 10.03 2.07
N ARG A 40 -1.93 10.78 1.23
CA ARG A 40 -3.38 10.97 1.33
C ARG A 40 -4.10 10.16 0.25
N PRO A 41 -5.38 9.79 0.45
CA PRO A 41 -6.12 8.96 -0.50
C PRO A 41 -6.09 9.46 -1.96
N GLY A 42 -6.10 10.78 -2.17
CA GLY A 42 -6.04 11.38 -3.51
C GLY A 42 -4.75 11.12 -4.29
N VAL A 43 -3.68 10.64 -3.64
CA VAL A 43 -2.41 10.32 -4.32
C VAL A 43 -2.57 9.26 -5.40
N TYR A 44 -3.51 8.33 -5.23
CA TYR A 44 -3.78 7.27 -6.20
C TYR A 44 -4.46 7.80 -7.45
N GLU A 45 -5.42 8.72 -7.29
CA GLU A 45 -6.13 9.36 -8.39
C GLU A 45 -5.16 10.25 -9.20
N GLU A 46 -4.32 11.01 -8.51
CA GLU A 46 -3.25 11.81 -9.12
C GLU A 46 -2.28 10.93 -9.90
N ALA A 47 -1.80 9.84 -9.30
CA ALA A 47 -0.89 8.92 -9.96
C ALA A 47 -1.54 8.21 -11.16
N ALA A 48 -2.84 7.88 -11.10
CA ALA A 48 -3.55 7.23 -12.19
C ALA A 48 -3.78 8.15 -13.39
N ALA A 49 -3.97 9.45 -13.15
CA ALA A 49 -4.18 10.44 -14.21
C ALA A 49 -2.97 10.58 -15.13
N ASP A 50 -1.75 10.60 -14.56
CA ASP A 50 -0.50 10.59 -15.32
C ASP A 50 0.63 9.93 -14.50
N ARG A 51 0.82 8.63 -14.70
CA ARG A 51 1.81 7.84 -13.96
C ARG A 51 3.24 8.33 -14.20
N PRO A 52 3.72 8.53 -15.45
CA PRO A 52 5.07 9.05 -15.68
C PRO A 52 5.30 10.42 -15.03
N ALA A 53 4.36 11.36 -15.15
CA ALA A 53 4.52 12.69 -14.55
C ALA A 53 4.51 12.65 -13.02
N PHE A 54 3.62 11.83 -12.44
CA PHE A 54 3.57 11.58 -10.99
C PHE A 54 4.94 11.14 -10.48
N TRP A 55 5.50 10.08 -11.05
CA TRP A 55 6.79 9.54 -10.63
C TRP A 55 7.96 10.48 -10.94
N ALA A 56 7.88 11.25 -12.03
CA ALA A 56 8.89 12.26 -12.33
C ALA A 56 9.00 13.30 -11.21
N ARG A 57 7.87 13.79 -10.71
CA ARG A 57 7.84 14.77 -9.62
C ARG A 57 8.34 14.15 -8.31
N GLN A 58 7.83 12.97 -7.95
CA GLN A 58 8.26 12.26 -6.74
C GLN A 58 9.78 12.00 -6.73
N ALA A 59 10.35 11.57 -7.86
CA ALA A 59 11.78 11.32 -7.98
C ALA A 59 12.63 12.59 -7.85
N ARG A 60 12.15 13.73 -8.35
CA ARG A 60 12.84 15.02 -8.21
C ARG A 60 12.74 15.62 -6.81
N GLU A 61 11.65 15.34 -6.11
CA GLU A 61 11.42 15.83 -4.75
C GLU A 61 12.19 15.03 -3.70
N LEU A 62 12.21 13.70 -3.84
CA LEU A 62 12.69 12.79 -2.80
C LEU A 62 14.15 12.34 -2.98
N LEU A 63 14.70 12.46 -4.19
CA LEU A 63 16.08 12.04 -4.48
C LEU A 63 16.96 13.24 -4.84
N SER A 64 18.21 13.17 -4.42
CA SER A 64 19.24 14.14 -4.81
C SER A 64 19.94 13.65 -6.07
N TRP A 65 19.64 14.31 -7.18
CA TRP A 65 20.25 14.02 -8.48
C TRP A 65 21.51 14.87 -8.66
N GLU A 66 22.61 14.23 -9.06
CA GLU A 66 23.77 14.96 -9.59
C GLU A 66 23.42 15.58 -10.94
N LYS A 67 22.65 14.83 -11.74
CA LYS A 67 22.10 15.28 -13.01
C LYS A 67 20.65 14.83 -13.12
N ASP A 68 19.76 15.78 -13.36
CA ASP A 68 18.34 15.49 -13.56
C ASP A 68 18.13 14.63 -14.82
N PHE A 69 17.10 13.78 -14.78
CA PHE A 69 16.74 12.94 -15.91
C PHE A 69 15.92 13.71 -16.95
N GLY A 70 16.10 13.35 -18.22
CA GLY A 70 15.35 13.95 -19.34
C GLY A 70 13.97 13.33 -19.55
N GLN A 71 13.83 12.03 -19.26
CA GLN A 71 12.59 11.29 -19.50
C GLN A 71 12.26 10.38 -18.31
N ALA A 72 11.05 10.53 -17.77
CA ALA A 72 10.63 9.76 -16.60
C ALA A 72 10.42 8.28 -16.89
N LEU A 73 9.77 7.97 -18.01
CA LEU A 73 9.55 6.59 -18.47
C LEU A 73 9.76 6.51 -19.99
N ASP A 74 10.66 5.61 -20.39
CA ASP A 74 10.77 5.10 -21.75
C ASP A 74 10.20 3.68 -21.81
N TRP A 75 9.13 3.52 -22.59
CA TRP A 75 8.42 2.26 -22.83
C TRP A 75 8.52 1.79 -24.29
N THR A 76 9.38 2.42 -25.09
CA THR A 76 9.48 2.15 -26.53
C THR A 76 9.95 0.71 -26.85
N HIS A 77 10.65 0.07 -25.92
CA HIS A 77 11.20 -1.28 -26.06
C HIS A 77 10.53 -2.31 -25.13
N ALA A 78 9.21 -2.22 -24.97
CA ALA A 78 8.42 -3.18 -24.18
C ALA A 78 8.79 -4.66 -24.50
N PRO A 79 8.89 -5.54 -23.50
CA PRO A 79 8.52 -5.34 -22.09
C PRO A 79 9.62 -4.69 -21.22
N PHE A 80 10.71 -4.20 -21.82
CA PHE A 80 11.81 -3.57 -21.09
C PHE A 80 11.59 -2.07 -20.93
N ALA A 81 11.26 -1.67 -19.70
CA ALA A 81 11.08 -0.28 -19.30
C ALA A 81 12.41 0.34 -18.89
N LYS A 82 12.62 1.62 -19.20
CA LYS A 82 13.65 2.44 -18.55
C LYS A 82 13.00 3.59 -17.81
N TRP A 83 13.35 3.76 -16.55
CA TRP A 83 12.90 4.87 -15.72
C TRP A 83 14.03 5.88 -15.54
N PHE A 84 13.67 7.16 -15.46
CA PHE A 84 14.58 8.28 -15.18
C PHE A 84 15.79 8.34 -16.14
N VAL A 85 15.51 8.25 -17.44
CA VAL A 85 16.52 8.15 -18.50
C VAL A 85 17.42 9.38 -18.53
N GLY A 86 18.72 9.14 -18.46
CA GLY A 86 19.76 10.17 -18.50
C GLY A 86 20.04 10.85 -17.15
N GLY A 87 19.34 10.46 -16.09
CA GLY A 87 19.62 10.93 -14.73
C GLY A 87 20.81 10.20 -14.10
N GLU A 88 21.56 10.92 -13.26
CA GLU A 88 22.73 10.41 -12.54
C GLU A 88 22.60 10.78 -11.06
N LEU A 89 22.83 9.81 -10.18
CA LEU A 89 22.77 9.98 -8.72
C LEU A 89 23.76 9.04 -8.02
N ASN A 90 23.98 9.28 -6.74
CA ASN A 90 24.72 8.40 -5.84
C ASN A 90 23.79 7.89 -4.74
N ALA A 91 23.90 6.60 -4.38
CA ALA A 91 23.01 5.88 -3.47
C ALA A 91 23.62 5.69 -2.08
#